data_AF-A0A212C5Y7-F1
#
_entry.id   AF-A0A212C5Y7-F1
#
_cell.length_a   1.000
_cell.length_b   1.000
_cell.length_c   1.000
_cell.angle_alpha   90.00
_cell.angle_beta   90.00
_cell.angle_gamma   90.00
#
_symmetry.space_group_name_H-M   'P 1'
#
loop_
_entity.id
_entity.type
_entity.pdbx_description
1 polymer ?
#
loop_
_entity_poly.entity_id
_entity_poly.type
_entity_poly.pdbx_seq_one_letter_code
_entity_poly.pdbx_strand_id
1 'polypeptide(L)'
;MNADAIFAFQLHNLVHNGHALLMQDTHKQLLERGYWCPVLLLHPLGGWTRDDDVPLMWWMKKHAAVLEEGVLNLETTVVVIFPSPMIYAEPTEAQQHCRARMVVGANFYIVGQDSAGMPHPETGEDVYEQTHGTQTLTMAPGLITLEIVLFQDAAYNKKKRQMDYCDTEHHEDFELSLQNTNARILPKKARNLLKVSWLLKPGLC
;
A
#
# COMPACT_ATOMS: atom_id res chain seq x y z
N MET A 1 -17.30 16.89 -0.51
CA MET A 1 -17.06 15.71 0.34
C MET A 1 -17.31 15.98 1.82
N ASN A 2 -17.06 17.18 2.36
CA ASN A 2 -17.29 17.49 3.79
C ASN A 2 -16.58 16.51 4.75
N ALA A 3 -15.37 16.09 4.36
CA ALA A 3 -14.56 15.16 5.12
C ALA A 3 -14.11 15.79 6.44
N ASP A 4 -14.20 15.04 7.53
CA ASP A 4 -13.71 15.43 8.86
C ASP A 4 -12.39 14.72 9.22
N ALA A 5 -12.01 13.69 8.47
CA ALA A 5 -10.69 13.10 8.45
C ALA A 5 -10.28 12.67 7.04
N ILE A 6 -9.03 12.93 6.66
CA ILE A 6 -8.43 12.44 5.42
C ILE A 6 -7.28 11.52 5.77
N PHE A 7 -7.32 10.29 5.26
CA PHE A 7 -6.23 9.31 5.42
C PHE A 7 -5.64 8.96 4.07
N ALA A 8 -4.31 9.01 3.96
CA ALA A 8 -3.62 8.86 2.70
C ALA A 8 -2.93 7.49 2.58
N PHE A 9 -3.00 6.93 1.37
CA PHE A 9 -2.29 5.72 0.98
C PHE A 9 -1.40 6.02 -0.22
N GLN A 10 -0.08 6.04 0.00
CA GLN A 10 0.93 6.10 -1.06
C GLN A 10 1.10 4.71 -1.67
N LEU A 11 1.23 4.67 -3.00
CA LEU A 11 1.51 3.45 -3.71
C LEU A 11 2.26 3.73 -5.01
N HIS A 12 3.22 2.86 -5.29
CA HIS A 12 3.86 2.71 -6.60
C HIS A 12 3.62 1.31 -7.20
N ASN A 13 3.04 0.40 -6.40
CA ASN A 13 2.80 -1.01 -6.71
C ASN A 13 1.31 -1.33 -6.93
N LEU A 14 1.03 -2.55 -7.40
CA LEU A 14 -0.32 -3.05 -7.68
C LEU A 14 -1.11 -3.09 -6.38
N VAL A 15 -2.28 -2.42 -6.35
CA VAL A 15 -3.25 -2.66 -5.27
C VAL A 15 -3.61 -4.14 -5.29
N HIS A 16 -3.37 -4.80 -4.17
CA HIS A 16 -3.83 -6.14 -3.86
C HIS A 16 -4.71 -6.07 -2.61
N ASN A 17 -5.31 -7.20 -2.24
CA ASN A 17 -6.24 -7.26 -1.11
C ASN A 17 -5.56 -6.91 0.24
N GLY A 18 -4.23 -6.98 0.33
CA GLY A 18 -3.47 -6.53 1.50
C GLY A 18 -3.50 -5.01 1.64
N HIS A 19 -3.18 -4.27 0.57
CA HIS A 19 -3.36 -2.82 0.56
C HIS A 19 -4.82 -2.42 0.84
N ALA A 20 -5.78 -3.16 0.29
CA ALA A 20 -7.21 -2.94 0.59
C ALA A 20 -7.53 -3.15 2.08
N LEU A 21 -7.01 -4.20 2.70
CA LEU A 21 -7.16 -4.47 4.14
C LEU A 21 -6.67 -3.29 4.98
N LEU A 22 -5.44 -2.79 4.72
CA LEU A 22 -4.87 -1.63 5.43
C LEU A 22 -5.76 -0.38 5.29
N MET A 23 -6.25 -0.10 4.08
CA MET A 23 -7.12 1.05 3.82
C MET A 23 -8.50 0.90 4.49
N GLN A 24 -9.09 -0.30 4.45
CA GLN A 24 -10.39 -0.60 5.06
C GLN A 24 -10.32 -0.55 6.60
N ASP A 25 -9.27 -1.12 7.19
CA ASP A 25 -9.09 -1.10 8.64
C ASP A 25 -8.78 0.30 9.14
N THR A 26 -8.01 1.10 8.40
CA THR A 26 -7.82 2.52 8.75
C THR A 26 -9.16 3.25 8.76
N HIS A 27 -9.99 3.07 7.72
CA HIS A 27 -11.32 3.68 7.67
C HIS A 27 -12.17 3.28 8.88
N LYS A 28 -12.18 1.98 9.23
CA LYS A 28 -12.90 1.45 10.38
C LYS A 28 -12.41 2.05 11.70
N GLN A 29 -11.09 2.11 11.91
CA GLN A 29 -10.49 2.72 13.11
C GLN A 29 -10.87 4.19 13.24
N LEU A 30 -10.94 4.94 12.15
CA LEU A 30 -11.37 6.35 12.18
C LEU A 30 -12.85 6.48 12.55
N LEU A 31 -13.72 5.63 12.03
CA LEU A 31 -15.13 5.58 12.46
C LEU A 31 -15.25 5.27 13.96
N GLU A 32 -14.48 4.32 14.48
CA GLU A 32 -14.45 3.95 15.91
C GLU A 32 -13.92 5.08 16.79
N ARG A 33 -12.99 5.91 16.28
CA ARG A 33 -12.51 7.13 16.94
C ARG A 33 -13.53 8.28 16.92
N GLY A 34 -14.65 8.13 16.21
CA GLY A 34 -15.74 9.11 16.18
C GLY A 34 -15.72 10.07 14.99
N TYR A 35 -14.84 9.86 14.00
CA TYR A 35 -14.95 10.54 12.71
C TYR A 35 -16.18 10.00 11.96
N TRP A 36 -16.94 10.88 11.31
CA TRP A 36 -18.21 10.53 10.68
C TRP A 36 -18.15 10.56 9.15
N CYS A 37 -17.11 11.17 8.56
CA CYS A 37 -16.85 11.18 7.12
C CYS A 37 -15.34 11.01 6.81
N PRO A 38 -14.70 9.90 7.24
CA PRO A 38 -13.31 9.63 6.88
C PRO A 38 -13.18 9.33 5.37
N VAL A 39 -12.34 10.10 4.68
CA VAL A 39 -12.10 9.98 3.23
C VAL A 39 -10.71 9.44 2.95
N LEU A 40 -10.65 8.39 2.13
CA LEU A 40 -9.40 7.82 1.61
C LEU A 40 -8.85 8.72 0.50
N LEU A 41 -7.61 9.18 0.64
CA LEU A 41 -6.80 9.71 -0.44
C LEU A 41 -5.92 8.58 -1.00
N LEU A 42 -6.41 7.90 -2.05
CA LEU A 42 -5.63 6.91 -2.79
C LEU A 42 -4.73 7.66 -3.76
N HIS A 43 -3.42 7.69 -3.48
CA HIS A 43 -2.51 8.66 -4.08
C HIS A 43 -1.36 7.98 -4.85
N PRO A 44 -1.63 7.31 -5.99
CA PRO A 44 -0.59 6.63 -6.76
C PRO A 44 0.47 7.60 -7.26
N LEU A 45 1.74 7.18 -7.19
CA LEU A 45 2.85 7.93 -7.77
C LEU A 45 2.79 7.86 -9.30
N GLY A 46 2.99 9.00 -9.97
CA GLY A 46 2.93 9.10 -11.42
C GLY A 46 4.07 9.91 -12.05
N GLY A 47 5.11 10.25 -11.30
CA GLY A 47 6.37 10.73 -11.88
C GLY A 47 7.19 9.59 -12.49
N TRP A 48 8.49 9.81 -12.64
CA TRP A 48 9.40 8.78 -13.13
C TRP A 48 9.41 7.56 -12.19
N THR A 49 9.41 6.37 -12.79
CA THR A 49 9.59 5.06 -12.13
C THR A 49 10.63 4.26 -12.93
N ARG A 50 11.20 3.23 -12.30
CA ARG A 50 12.14 2.31 -12.94
C ARG A 50 11.49 1.54 -14.10
N ASP A 51 12.30 1.12 -15.07
CA ASP A 51 11.82 0.53 -16.34
C ASP A 51 11.07 -0.80 -16.21
N ASP A 52 11.29 -1.54 -15.12
CA ASP A 52 10.64 -2.83 -14.85
C ASP A 52 9.32 -2.68 -14.07
N ASP A 53 9.01 -1.48 -13.59
CA ASP A 53 7.72 -1.18 -12.96
C ASP A 53 6.59 -1.18 -13.99
N VAL A 54 5.37 -1.48 -13.51
CA VAL A 54 4.19 -1.43 -14.36
C VAL A 54 3.90 0.05 -14.72
N PRO A 55 3.61 0.38 -15.99
CA PRO A 55 3.35 1.78 -16.36
C PRO A 55 2.08 2.36 -15.71
N LEU A 56 2.10 3.66 -15.43
CA LEU A 56 1.00 4.39 -14.77
C LEU A 56 -0.39 4.16 -15.35
N MET A 57 -0.49 4.08 -16.67
CA MET A 57 -1.77 3.84 -17.35
C MET A 57 -2.45 2.53 -16.88
N TRP A 58 -1.65 1.50 -16.57
CA TRP A 58 -2.17 0.23 -16.06
C TRP A 58 -2.54 0.33 -14.57
N TRP A 59 -1.81 1.12 -13.77
CA TRP A 59 -2.17 1.43 -12.39
C TRP A 59 -3.57 2.05 -12.31
N MET A 60 -3.80 3.09 -13.11
CA MET A 60 -5.08 3.81 -13.11
C MET A 60 -6.25 2.92 -13.52
N LYS A 61 -6.06 2.07 -14.55
CA LYS A 61 -7.08 1.08 -14.94
C LYS A 61 -7.40 0.10 -13.81
N LYS A 62 -6.37 -0.36 -13.10
CA LYS A 62 -6.56 -1.27 -11.98
C LYS A 62 -7.28 -0.58 -10.82
N HIS A 63 -6.89 0.64 -10.45
CA HIS A 63 -7.56 1.41 -9.40
C HIS A 63 -9.03 1.65 -9.72
N ALA A 64 -9.35 1.98 -10.98
CA ALA A 64 -10.74 2.09 -11.44
C ALA A 64 -11.50 0.78 -11.22
N ALA A 65 -10.94 -0.37 -11.63
CA ALA A 65 -11.57 -1.66 -11.41
C ALA A 65 -11.72 -2.02 -9.92
N VAL A 66 -10.76 -1.69 -9.05
CA VAL A 66 -10.87 -1.89 -7.58
C VAL A 66 -12.08 -1.16 -7.00
N LEU A 67 -12.32 0.07 -7.49
CA LEU A 67 -13.43 0.91 -7.06
C LEU A 67 -14.77 0.44 -7.64
N GLU A 68 -14.79 0.06 -8.93
CA GLU A 68 -15.97 -0.49 -9.61
C GLU A 68 -16.45 -1.79 -8.96
N GLU A 69 -15.53 -2.62 -8.47
CA GLU A 69 -15.86 -3.85 -7.74
C GLU A 69 -16.31 -3.61 -6.30
N GLY A 70 -16.22 -2.37 -5.80
CA GLY A 70 -16.59 -2.01 -4.44
C GLY A 70 -15.63 -2.52 -3.37
N VAL A 71 -14.40 -2.90 -3.74
CA VAL A 71 -13.38 -3.28 -2.75
C VAL A 71 -12.91 -2.05 -1.97
N LEU A 72 -12.82 -0.92 -2.65
CA LEU A 72 -12.77 0.39 -2.02
C LEU A 72 -14.07 1.12 -2.35
N ASN A 73 -14.61 1.87 -1.39
CA ASN A 73 -15.84 2.60 -1.58
C ASN A 73 -15.58 3.88 -2.41
N LEU A 74 -16.24 3.99 -3.57
CA LEU A 74 -16.11 5.11 -4.49
C LEU A 74 -16.52 6.45 -3.86
N GLU A 75 -17.56 6.47 -3.02
CA GLU A 75 -18.09 7.71 -2.43
C GLU A 75 -17.16 8.32 -1.36
N THR A 76 -16.33 7.48 -0.74
CA THR A 76 -15.39 7.89 0.32
C THR A 76 -13.93 7.76 -0.11
N THR A 77 -13.67 7.70 -1.43
CA THR A 77 -12.31 7.59 -1.98
C THR A 77 -12.05 8.66 -3.03
N VAL A 78 -10.94 9.37 -2.87
CA VAL A 78 -10.38 10.31 -3.84
C VAL A 78 -9.14 9.68 -4.45
N VAL A 79 -9.13 9.50 -5.78
CA VAL A 79 -7.96 9.03 -6.52
C VAL A 79 -7.27 10.20 -7.20
N VAL A 80 -6.03 10.50 -6.83
CA VAL A 80 -5.24 11.58 -7.42
C VAL A 80 -3.82 11.12 -7.68
N ILE A 81 -3.24 11.51 -8.80
CA ILE A 81 -1.86 11.16 -9.15
C ILE A 81 -0.90 12.08 -8.40
N PHE A 82 0.04 11.50 -7.66
CA PHE A 82 1.15 12.20 -7.04
C PHE A 82 2.28 12.40 -8.07
N PRO A 83 2.64 13.64 -8.44
CA PRO A 83 3.52 13.90 -9.60
C PRO A 83 5.01 13.72 -9.33
N SER A 84 5.43 13.36 -8.10
CA SER A 84 6.85 13.18 -7.79
C SER A 84 7.43 11.97 -8.51
N PRO A 85 8.72 12.01 -8.92
CA PRO A 85 9.45 10.79 -9.26
C PRO A 85 9.60 9.87 -8.04
N MET A 86 9.70 8.57 -8.29
CA MET A 86 10.08 7.54 -7.32
C MET A 86 11.61 7.40 -7.32
N ILE A 87 12.23 7.63 -6.17
CA ILE A 87 13.69 7.60 -5.96
C ILE A 87 14.14 6.21 -5.49
N TYR A 88 13.25 5.46 -4.84
CA TYR A 88 13.50 4.17 -4.18
C TYR A 88 14.50 4.29 -3.03
N ALA A 89 14.28 5.30 -2.18
CA ALA A 89 15.13 5.61 -1.03
C ALA A 89 14.41 5.40 0.31
N GLU A 90 13.69 4.29 0.42
CA GLU A 90 12.79 3.84 1.52
C GLU A 90 12.67 4.77 2.73
N PRO A 91 13.53 4.73 3.78
CA PRO A 91 13.29 5.51 4.99
C PRO A 91 13.41 7.04 4.78
N THR A 92 14.16 7.48 3.77
CA THR A 92 14.30 8.90 3.43
C THR A 92 13.12 9.36 2.57
N GLU A 93 12.76 8.57 1.56
CA GLU A 93 11.67 8.88 0.64
C GLU A 93 10.30 8.74 1.29
N ALA A 94 10.12 7.80 2.22
CA ALA A 94 8.90 7.65 3.00
C ALA A 94 8.55 8.95 3.75
N GLN A 95 9.54 9.68 4.26
CA GLN A 95 9.35 11.00 4.88
C GLN A 95 8.86 12.04 3.86
N GLN A 96 9.42 12.05 2.64
CA GLN A 96 8.96 12.92 1.56
C GLN A 96 7.51 12.60 1.17
N HIS A 97 7.19 11.31 1.00
CA HIS A 97 5.84 10.85 0.70
C HIS A 97 4.85 11.26 1.78
N CYS A 98 5.21 11.09 3.04
CA CYS A 98 4.39 11.46 4.18
C CYS A 98 4.20 12.99 4.26
N ARG A 99 5.29 13.75 4.16
CA ARG A 99 5.25 15.22 4.17
C ARG A 99 4.41 15.78 3.02
N ALA A 100 4.51 15.22 1.82
CA ALA A 100 3.70 15.65 0.68
C ALA A 100 2.20 15.48 0.95
N ARG A 101 1.82 14.37 1.60
CA ARG A 101 0.43 14.08 2.00
C ARG A 101 -0.06 15.02 3.09
N MET A 102 0.82 15.35 4.04
CA MET A 102 0.53 16.38 5.05
C MET A 102 0.17 17.71 4.41
N VAL A 103 0.94 18.15 3.41
CA VAL A 103 0.77 19.45 2.76
C VAL A 103 -0.53 19.52 1.95
N VAL A 104 -0.99 18.39 1.38
CA VAL A 104 -2.29 18.33 0.68
C VAL A 104 -3.47 18.06 1.63
N GLY A 105 -3.25 18.12 2.95
CA GLY A 105 -4.31 18.11 3.95
C GLY A 105 -4.66 16.73 4.53
N ALA A 106 -3.83 15.71 4.35
CA ALA A 106 -4.03 14.43 5.03
C ALA A 106 -3.79 14.58 6.54
N ASN A 107 -4.72 14.03 7.33
CA ASN A 107 -4.62 13.94 8.79
C ASN A 107 -3.97 12.62 9.24
N PHE A 108 -4.07 11.58 8.43
CA PHE A 108 -3.52 10.27 8.71
C PHE A 108 -2.71 9.77 7.52
N TYR A 109 -1.58 9.12 7.78
CA TYR A 109 -0.74 8.54 6.75
C TYR A 109 -0.52 7.06 7.04
N ILE A 110 -1.02 6.22 6.15
CA ILE A 110 -0.86 4.76 6.27
C ILE A 110 0.55 4.38 5.84
N VAL A 111 1.23 3.60 6.67
CA VAL A 111 2.51 2.97 6.31
C VAL A 111 2.53 1.52 6.78
N GLY A 112 2.90 0.62 5.86
CA GLY A 112 3.22 -0.78 6.14
C GLY A 112 4.72 -1.03 6.10
N GLN A 113 5.13 -2.29 6.23
CA GLN A 113 6.52 -2.68 5.98
C GLN A 113 6.90 -2.46 4.51
N ASP A 114 8.18 -2.16 4.28
CA ASP A 114 8.77 -1.94 2.95
C ASP A 114 7.97 -0.99 2.02
N SER A 115 7.83 0.25 2.47
CA SER A 115 6.94 1.22 1.83
C SER A 115 7.49 1.85 0.54
N ALA A 116 8.81 1.72 0.29
CA ALA A 116 9.53 2.34 -0.83
C ALA A 116 10.94 1.73 -1.10
N GLY A 117 11.18 0.48 -0.69
CA GLY A 117 12.45 -0.20 -0.90
C GLY A 117 12.58 -0.88 -2.26
N MET A 118 13.78 -1.38 -2.54
CA MET A 118 14.05 -2.27 -3.66
C MET A 118 15.19 -3.21 -3.31
N PRO A 119 15.33 -4.36 -4.00
CA PRO A 119 16.52 -5.18 -3.90
C PRO A 119 17.74 -4.45 -4.47
N HIS A 120 18.89 -4.64 -3.84
CA HIS A 120 20.17 -4.10 -4.24
C HIS A 120 20.58 -4.71 -5.60
N PRO A 121 21.00 -3.89 -6.57
CA PRO A 121 21.23 -4.35 -7.95
C PRO A 121 22.31 -5.42 -8.09
N GLU A 122 23.29 -5.46 -7.18
CA GLU A 122 24.39 -6.43 -7.22
C GLU A 122 24.17 -7.67 -6.37
N THR A 123 23.52 -7.53 -5.21
CA THR A 123 23.39 -8.63 -4.21
C THR A 123 22.01 -9.28 -4.26
N GLY A 124 21.00 -8.57 -4.76
CA GLY A 124 19.61 -9.01 -4.77
C GLY A 124 18.92 -8.99 -3.40
N GLU A 125 19.64 -8.62 -2.34
CA GLU A 125 19.10 -8.44 -0.98
C GLU A 125 18.42 -7.07 -0.86
N ASP A 126 17.45 -6.93 0.03
CA ASP A 126 16.78 -5.65 0.26
C ASP A 126 17.80 -4.56 0.65
N VAL A 127 17.75 -3.39 -0.02
CA VAL A 127 18.67 -2.27 0.25
C VAL A 127 18.47 -1.71 1.66
N TYR A 128 17.24 -1.80 2.17
CA TYR A 128 16.84 -1.29 3.48
C TYR A 128 16.19 -2.41 4.29
N GLU A 129 16.34 -2.33 5.60
CA GLU A 129 15.61 -3.19 6.51
C GLU A 129 14.12 -2.78 6.52
N GLN A 130 13.23 -3.76 6.51
CA GLN A 130 11.80 -3.58 6.21
C GLN A 130 11.02 -2.74 7.24
N THR A 131 11.54 -2.61 8.46
CA THR A 131 10.95 -1.82 9.54
C THR A 131 11.49 -0.39 9.58
N HIS A 132 12.64 -0.10 8.96
CA HIS A 132 13.28 1.22 9.02
C HIS A 132 12.39 2.35 8.53
N GLY A 133 11.61 2.18 7.47
CA GLY A 133 10.66 3.21 7.01
C GLY A 133 9.63 3.57 8.08
N THR A 134 9.03 2.57 8.71
CA THR A 134 8.02 2.77 9.79
C THR A 134 8.63 3.43 11.03
N GLN A 135 9.81 2.97 11.45
CA GLN A 135 10.52 3.50 12.61
C GLN A 135 10.93 4.96 12.37
N THR A 136 11.54 5.22 11.21
CA THR A 136 12.03 6.55 10.83
C THR A 136 10.88 7.54 10.73
N LEU A 137 9.76 7.16 10.11
CA LEU A 137 8.58 8.02 10.02
C LEU A 137 7.99 8.40 11.38
N THR A 138 7.96 7.46 12.32
CA THR A 138 7.40 7.69 13.67
C THR A 138 8.25 8.67 14.47
N MET A 139 9.56 8.74 14.21
CA MET A 139 10.49 9.66 14.87
C MET A 139 10.84 10.91 14.05
N ALA A 140 10.32 11.04 12.83
CA ALA A 140 10.72 12.11 11.91
C ALA A 140 10.21 13.48 12.38
N PRO A 141 11.10 14.49 12.51
CA PRO A 141 10.69 15.83 12.90
C PRO A 141 9.87 16.52 11.80
N GLY A 142 8.92 17.37 12.20
CA GLY A 142 8.16 18.22 11.27
C GLY A 142 6.94 17.56 10.61
N LEU A 143 6.57 16.33 11.00
CA LEU A 143 5.32 15.66 10.65
C LEU A 143 4.25 15.89 11.74
N ILE A 144 3.94 17.17 12.01
CA ILE A 144 3.19 17.58 13.22
C ILE A 144 1.66 17.61 13.06
N THR A 145 1.14 17.71 11.83
CA THR A 145 -0.31 17.82 11.57
C THR A 145 -0.92 16.55 11.00
N LEU A 146 -0.18 15.43 11.05
CA LEU A 146 -0.65 14.12 10.66
C LEU A 146 -0.28 13.08 11.72
N GLU A 147 -1.09 12.03 11.83
CA GLU A 147 -0.78 10.83 12.59
C GLU A 147 -0.32 9.71 11.65
N ILE A 148 0.74 9.00 12.03
CA ILE A 148 1.22 7.81 11.31
C ILE A 148 0.39 6.61 11.73
N VAL A 149 -0.27 5.95 10.78
CA VAL A 149 -1.03 4.71 11.01
C VAL A 149 -0.15 3.54 10.58
N LEU A 150 0.40 2.84 11.57
CA LEU A 150 1.30 1.72 11.38
C LEU A 150 0.51 0.42 11.17
N PHE A 151 0.89 -0.34 10.15
CA PHE A 151 0.41 -1.71 9.96
C PHE A 151 1.54 -2.72 9.94
N GLN A 152 1.24 -3.90 10.47
CA GLN A 152 2.06 -5.09 10.29
C GLN A 152 1.92 -5.61 8.85
N ASP A 153 2.83 -6.50 8.46
CA ASP A 153 2.72 -7.15 7.15
C ASP A 153 1.40 -7.91 7.03
N ALA A 154 0.83 -7.89 5.83
CA ALA A 154 -0.44 -8.54 5.52
C ALA A 154 -0.22 -9.57 4.41
N ALA A 155 -0.54 -10.82 4.72
CA ALA A 155 -0.37 -11.95 3.83
C ALA A 155 -1.67 -12.77 3.69
N TYR A 156 -1.73 -13.61 2.67
CA TYR A 156 -2.89 -14.47 2.46
C TYR A 156 -2.90 -15.61 3.48
N ASN A 157 -3.90 -15.63 4.36
CA ASN A 157 -4.10 -16.69 5.34
C ASN A 157 -4.85 -17.87 4.69
N LYS A 158 -4.20 -19.03 4.60
CA LYS A 158 -4.74 -20.23 3.96
C LYS A 158 -5.95 -20.81 4.70
N LYS A 159 -5.98 -20.70 6.04
CA LYS A 159 -7.09 -21.20 6.87
C LYS A 159 -8.34 -20.33 6.69
N LYS A 160 -8.17 -19.00 6.76
CA LYS A 160 -9.27 -18.04 6.63
C LYS A 160 -9.66 -17.76 5.17
N ARG A 161 -8.79 -18.14 4.22
CA ARG A 161 -8.95 -17.90 2.77
C ARG A 161 -9.15 -16.42 2.42
N GLN A 162 -8.45 -15.55 3.12
CA GLN A 162 -8.50 -14.10 2.95
C GLN A 162 -7.15 -13.48 3.36
N MET A 163 -6.96 -12.21 3.02
CA MET A 163 -5.83 -11.43 3.55
C MET A 163 -6.02 -11.16 5.03
N ASP A 164 -4.94 -11.27 5.78
CA ASP A 164 -4.92 -11.06 7.23
C ASP A 164 -3.51 -10.60 7.66
N TYR A 165 -3.40 -10.02 8.85
CA TYR A 165 -2.10 -9.60 9.38
C TYR A 165 -1.26 -10.82 9.77
N CYS A 166 0.02 -10.80 9.41
CA CYS A 166 0.95 -11.86 9.70
C CYS A 166 1.09 -12.05 11.22
N ASP A 167 0.89 -13.29 11.68
CA ASP A 167 1.11 -13.69 13.06
C ASP A 167 2.41 -14.50 13.16
N THR A 168 3.32 -14.07 14.01
CA THR A 168 4.60 -14.75 14.29
C THR A 168 4.41 -16.15 14.86
N GLU A 169 3.33 -16.41 15.62
CA GLU A 169 3.07 -17.73 16.21
C GLU A 169 2.49 -18.72 15.19
N HIS A 170 1.77 -18.22 14.19
CA HIS A 170 1.06 -19.03 13.19
C HIS A 170 1.55 -18.78 11.76
N HIS A 171 2.84 -18.48 11.59
CA HIS A 171 3.41 -18.10 10.30
C HIS A 171 3.23 -19.18 9.21
N GLU A 172 3.08 -20.44 9.60
CA GLU A 172 2.78 -21.56 8.71
C GLU A 172 1.42 -21.47 7.99
N ASP A 173 0.48 -20.71 8.55
CA ASP A 173 -0.86 -20.51 7.98
C ASP A 173 -0.88 -19.48 6.84
N PHE A 174 0.17 -18.69 6.72
CA PHE A 174 0.29 -17.62 5.73
C PHE A 174 1.10 -18.08 4.51
N GLU A 175 0.67 -17.65 3.33
CA GLU A 175 1.51 -17.70 2.13
C GLU A 175 2.51 -16.53 2.14
N LEU A 176 3.75 -16.76 1.71
CA LEU A 176 4.77 -15.70 1.63
C LEU A 176 4.26 -14.50 0.81
N SER A 177 4.40 -13.30 1.40
CA SER A 177 4.12 -12.03 0.76
C SER A 177 5.07 -11.82 -0.43
N LEU A 178 4.54 -11.73 -1.65
CA LEU A 178 5.33 -11.54 -2.88
C LEU A 178 5.45 -10.05 -3.27
N GLN A 179 5.42 -9.14 -2.29
CA GLN A 179 5.43 -7.68 -2.49
C GLN A 179 6.48 -7.21 -3.51
N ASN A 180 7.63 -7.91 -3.61
CA ASN A 180 8.75 -7.55 -4.48
C ASN A 180 9.08 -8.58 -5.57
N THR A 181 8.30 -9.66 -5.73
CA THR A 181 8.62 -10.66 -6.76
C THR A 181 7.92 -10.31 -8.06
N ASN A 182 8.71 -9.89 -9.04
CA ASN A 182 8.26 -9.63 -10.40
C ASN A 182 7.42 -10.84 -10.88
N ALA A 183 6.10 -10.69 -11.02
CA ALA A 183 5.19 -11.80 -11.33
C ALA A 183 5.56 -12.54 -12.63
N ARG A 184 6.38 -11.89 -13.47
CA ARG A 184 7.03 -12.43 -14.67
C ARG A 184 8.13 -13.47 -14.41
N ILE A 185 8.72 -13.56 -13.23
CA ILE A 185 9.77 -14.55 -12.93
C ILE A 185 9.16 -15.87 -12.43
N LEU A 186 7.89 -15.83 -11.99
CA LEU A 186 7.23 -16.98 -11.39
C LEU A 186 6.80 -18.03 -12.44
N PRO A 187 6.93 -19.34 -12.11
CA PRO A 187 6.43 -20.43 -12.96
C PRO A 187 4.94 -20.25 -13.28
N LYS A 188 4.50 -20.63 -14.49
CA LYS A 188 3.10 -20.51 -14.94
C LYS A 188 2.06 -21.02 -13.93
N LYS A 189 2.39 -22.09 -13.19
CA LYS A 189 1.54 -22.69 -12.16
C LYS A 189 1.41 -21.82 -10.91
N ALA A 190 2.50 -21.17 -10.49
CA ALA A 190 2.52 -20.18 -9.41
C ALA A 190 1.79 -18.89 -9.81
N ARG A 191 1.95 -18.42 -11.06
CA ARG A 191 1.16 -17.28 -11.60
C ARG A 191 -0.35 -17.55 -11.58
N ASN A 192 -0.79 -18.78 -11.84
CA ASN A 192 -2.20 -19.13 -11.80
C ASN A 192 -2.76 -19.23 -10.37
N LEU A 193 -1.96 -19.64 -9.39
CA LEU A 193 -2.35 -19.57 -7.97
C LEU A 193 -2.43 -18.10 -7.50
N LEU A 194 -1.48 -17.26 -7.93
CA LEU A 194 -1.44 -15.81 -7.69
C LEU A 194 -2.63 -15.05 -8.27
N LYS A 195 -3.12 -15.48 -9.44
CA LYS A 195 -4.33 -14.93 -10.07
C LYS A 195 -5.61 -15.12 -9.25
N VAL A 196 -5.63 -16.05 -8.30
CA VAL A 196 -6.87 -16.48 -7.63
C VAL A 196 -6.90 -16.10 -6.15
N SER A 197 -5.76 -16.07 -5.42
CA SER A 197 -5.76 -15.74 -3.98
C SER A 197 -5.36 -14.31 -3.63
N TRP A 198 -4.51 -13.65 -4.43
CA TRP A 198 -3.91 -12.35 -4.08
C TRP A 198 -4.49 -11.16 -4.86
N LEU A 199 -5.02 -11.44 -6.04
CA LEU A 199 -5.63 -10.44 -6.91
C LEU A 199 -7.10 -10.22 -6.55
N LEU A 200 -7.53 -8.97 -6.64
CA LEU A 200 -8.92 -8.55 -6.65
C LEU A 200 -9.62 -9.29 -7.80
N LYS A 201 -10.26 -10.43 -7.49
CA LYS A 201 -10.95 -11.38 -8.38
C LYS A 201 -10.20 -11.81 -9.68
N PRO A 202 -10.44 -13.04 -10.17
CA PRO A 202 -9.93 -13.47 -11.47
C PRO A 202 -10.61 -12.66 -12.60
N GLY A 203 -9.95 -11.61 -13.09
CA GLY A 203 -10.45 -10.73 -14.17
C GLY A 203 -9.75 -9.37 -14.30
N LEU A 204 -9.06 -8.91 -13.25
CA LEU A 204 -8.39 -7.60 -13.20
C LEU A 204 -6.96 -7.55 -13.80
N CYS A 205 -6.52 -8.57 -14.54
CA CYS A 205 -5.17 -8.68 -15.12
C CYS A 205 -5.16 -8.95 -16.62
#